data_AF-A0A1Y1L9I1-F1
#
_entry.id   AF-A0A1Y1L9I1-F1
#
_cell.length_a   1.000
_cell.length_b   1.000
_cell.length_c   1.000
_cell.angle_alpha   90.00
_cell.angle_beta   90.00
_cell.angle_gamma   90.00
#
_symmetry.space_group_name_H-M   'P 1'
#
loop_
_entity.id
_entity.type
_entity.pdbx_description
1 polymer ?
#
loop_
_entity_poly.entity_id
_entity_poly.type
_entity_poly.pdbx_seq_one_letter_code
_entity_poly.pdbx_strand_id
1 'polypeptide(L)'
;SDILPPDQPIDLLNVAFENPRLAAYNKGASQDELFELCPDRITGRKAFAELLAACPLRKWRLVIVNVPFSLATEHRPEVIELMHPHNTEMDLSIAYALYFAARGAGLGQT
;
A
#
# COMPACT_ATOMS: atom_id res chain seq x y z
N SER A 1 19.43 -7.73 21.51
CA SER A 1 18.14 -7.04 21.56
C SER A 1 18.15 -6.11 20.38
N ASP A 2 17.50 -6.50 19.29
CA ASP A 2 17.66 -5.86 18.00
C ASP A 2 16.67 -4.70 17.88
N ILE A 3 16.84 -3.71 18.76
CA ILE A 3 16.04 -2.49 18.73
C ILE A 3 16.68 -1.56 17.70
N LEU A 4 15.88 -1.13 16.73
CA LEU A 4 16.31 -0.13 15.74
C LEU A 4 16.76 1.16 16.44
N PRO A 5 17.90 1.75 16.05
CA PRO A 5 18.36 3.05 16.57
C PRO A 5 17.25 4.11 16.55
N PRO A 6 17.14 4.97 17.58
CA PRO A 6 16.05 5.95 17.68
C PRO A 6 15.95 6.92 16.50
N ASP A 7 17.09 7.24 15.89
CA ASP A 7 17.24 8.16 14.77
C ASP A 7 17.01 7.50 13.40
N GLN A 8 16.98 6.17 13.34
CA GLN A 8 16.71 5.42 12.12
C GLN A 8 15.22 5.54 11.74
N PRO A 9 14.90 6.11 10.57
CA PRO A 9 13.52 6.21 10.12
C PRO A 9 12.93 4.83 9.81
N ILE A 10 11.61 4.70 10.00
CA ILE A 10 10.84 3.53 9.55
C ILE A 10 9.94 3.94 8.38
N ASP A 11 10.05 3.18 7.30
CA ASP A 11 9.19 3.32 6.13
C ASP A 11 8.01 2.37 6.24
N LEU A 12 6.81 2.93 6.12
CA LEU A 12 5.56 2.22 6.13
C LEU A 12 5.02 2.24 4.70
N LEU A 13 5.04 1.10 4.02
CA LEU A 13 4.51 1.00 2.66
C LEU A 13 3.03 0.66 2.73
N ASN A 14 2.18 1.47 2.13
CA ASN A 14 0.75 1.19 1.98
C ASN A 14 0.39 1.12 0.50
N VAL A 15 -0.09 -0.04 0.07
CA VAL A 15 -0.42 -0.33 -1.33
C VAL A 15 -1.93 -0.27 -1.51
N ALA A 16 -2.38 0.50 -2.48
CA ALA A 16 -3.79 0.61 -2.85
C ALA A 16 -3.95 0.24 -4.33
N PHE A 17 -4.94 -0.60 -4.61
CA PHE A 17 -5.29 -1.03 -5.97
C PHE A 17 -6.46 -0.23 -6.48
N GLU A 18 -6.41 0.15 -7.75
CA GLU A 18 -7.50 0.86 -8.40
C GLU A 18 -8.78 0.03 -8.33
N ASN A 19 -9.86 0.66 -7.89
CA ASN A 19 -11.16 0.03 -7.78
C ASN A 19 -12.16 0.70 -8.73
N PRO A 20 -12.47 0.09 -9.89
CA PRO A 20 -13.41 0.65 -10.86
C PRO A 20 -14.81 0.92 -10.28
N ARG A 21 -15.20 0.21 -9.21
CA ARG A 21 -16.47 0.46 -8.52
C ARG A 21 -16.46 1.80 -7.80
N LEU A 22 -15.35 2.15 -7.12
CA LEU A 22 -15.21 3.45 -6.47
C LEU A 22 -15.24 4.59 -7.50
N ALA A 23 -14.60 4.40 -8.65
CA ALA A 23 -14.66 5.37 -9.76
C ALA A 23 -16.10 5.59 -10.25
N ALA A 24 -16.89 4.52 -10.36
CA ALA A 24 -18.27 4.60 -10.82
C ALA A 24 -19.18 5.40 -9.86
N TYR A 25 -18.95 5.31 -8.55
CA TYR A 25 -19.72 6.04 -7.53
C TYR A 25 -19.23 7.48 -7.30
N ASN A 26 -17.97 7.79 -7.62
CA ASN A 26 -17.36 9.10 -7.39
C ASN A 26 -17.04 9.81 -8.72
N LYS A 27 -18.06 10.06 -9.53
CA LYS A 27 -17.92 10.73 -10.83
C LYS A 27 -17.32 12.13 -10.64
N GLY A 28 -16.16 12.37 -11.24
CA GLY A 28 -15.45 13.65 -11.18
C GLY A 28 -14.28 13.70 -10.20
N ALA A 29 -14.07 12.66 -9.39
CA ALA A 29 -12.85 12.52 -8.62
C ALA A 29 -11.66 12.21 -9.55
N SER A 30 -10.51 12.81 -9.25
CA SER A 30 -9.23 12.46 -9.85
C SER A 30 -8.81 11.05 -9.46
N GLN A 31 -7.87 10.47 -10.22
CA GLN A 31 -7.37 9.13 -9.94
C GLN A 31 -6.71 9.02 -8.56
N ASP A 32 -5.98 10.06 -8.14
CA ASP A 32 -5.36 10.10 -6.80
C ASP A 32 -6.41 10.13 -5.68
N GLU A 33 -7.48 10.93 -5.84
CA GLU A 33 -8.59 10.93 -4.89
C GLU A 33 -9.28 9.56 -4.80
N LEU A 34 -9.42 8.85 -5.92
CA LEU A 34 -9.99 7.50 -5.92
C LEU A 34 -9.13 6.51 -5.14
N PHE A 35 -7.80 6.61 -5.23
CA PHE A 35 -6.89 5.81 -4.40
C PHE A 35 -6.98 6.18 -2.92
N GLU A 36 -7.19 7.46 -2.60
CA GLU A 36 -7.42 7.93 -1.23
C GLU A 36 -8.72 7.40 -0.60
N LEU A 37 -9.72 7.09 -1.43
CA LEU A 37 -10.99 6.49 -1.00
C LEU A 37 -10.92 4.96 -0.83
N CYS A 38 -9.83 4.30 -1.20
CA CYS A 38 -9.66 2.87 -0.98
C CYS A 38 -9.66 2.53 0.52
N PRO A 39 -10.39 1.49 0.98
CA PRO A 39 -10.42 1.11 2.40
C PRO A 39 -9.03 0.86 3.01
N ASP A 40 -8.12 0.27 2.25
CA ASP A 40 -6.74 0.01 2.67
C ASP A 40 -5.95 1.30 2.90
N ARG A 41 -6.21 2.33 2.07
CA ARG A 41 -5.58 3.64 2.19
C ARG A 41 -6.12 4.40 3.40
N ILE A 42 -7.44 4.42 3.58
CA ILE A 42 -8.09 5.04 4.73
C ILE A 42 -7.55 4.44 6.03
N THR A 43 -7.45 3.11 6.10
CA THR A 43 -6.93 2.41 7.29
C THR A 43 -5.44 2.67 7.48
N GLY A 44 -4.65 2.66 6.40
CA GLY A 44 -3.23 2.98 6.43
C GLY A 44 -2.93 4.38 6.98
N ARG A 45 -3.72 5.40 6.59
CA ARG A 45 -3.56 6.76 7.11
C ARG A 45 -3.91 6.88 8.60
N LYS A 46 -4.95 6.17 9.06
CA LYS A 46 -5.29 6.13 10.49
C LYS A 46 -4.17 5.49 11.30
N ALA A 47 -3.66 4.34 10.87
CA ALA A 47 -2.55 3.66 11.53
C ALA A 47 -1.28 4.54 11.56
N PHE A 48 -0.99 5.28 10.49
CA PHE A 48 0.12 6.22 10.46
C PHE A 48 -0.03 7.35 11.50
N ALA A 49 -1.23 7.93 11.61
CA ALA A 49 -1.53 8.95 12.60
C ALA A 49 -1.39 8.42 14.04
N GLU A 50 -1.84 7.19 14.28
CA GLU A 50 -1.68 6.50 15.57
C GLU A 50 -0.20 6.28 15.93
N LEU A 51 0.64 5.86 14.97
CA LEU A 51 2.07 5.67 15.17
C LEU A 51 2.80 6.99 15.49
N LEU A 52 2.44 8.07 14.79
CA LEU A 52 2.95 9.42 15.07
C LEU A 52 2.62 9.87 16.49
N ALA A 53 1.40 9.60 16.97
CA ALA A 53 0.97 9.94 18.32
C ALA A 53 1.61 9.05 19.40
N ALA A 54 1.72 7.73 19.15
CA ALA A 54 2.23 6.77 20.12
C ALA A 54 3.76 6.81 20.25
N CYS A 55 4.48 7.14 19.18
CA CYS A 55 5.94 7.13 19.10
C CYS A 55 6.47 8.42 18.43
N PRO A 56 6.29 9.61 19.04
CA PRO A 56 6.57 10.89 18.39
C PRO A 56 8.04 11.16 18.15
N LEU A 57 8.94 10.48 18.89
CA LEU A 57 10.39 10.62 18.71
C LEU A 57 10.92 9.79 17.53
N ARG A 58 10.13 8.83 17.02
CA ARG A 58 10.51 8.03 15.86
C ARG A 58 10.16 8.79 14.58
N LYS A 59 11.09 8.81 13.63
CA LYS A 59 10.84 9.29 12.28
C LYS A 59 10.06 8.23 11.50
N TRP A 60 8.78 8.48 11.27
CA TRP A 60 7.93 7.63 10.43
C TRP A 60 7.82 8.24 9.03
N ARG A 61 7.87 7.41 7.99
CA ARG A 61 7.64 7.84 6.60
C ARG A 61 6.60 6.91 5.98
N LEU A 62 5.48 7.46 5.55
CA LEU A 62 4.45 6.70 4.86
C LEU A 62 4.73 6.75 3.36
N VAL A 63 4.95 5.59 2.74
CA VAL A 63 5.14 5.46 1.30
C VAL A 63 3.84 4.94 0.68
N ILE A 64 3.21 5.80 -0.10
CA ILE A 64 1.94 5.58 -0.77
C ILE A 64 2.22 4.92 -2.13
N VAL A 65 1.82 3.67 -2.29
CA VAL A 65 1.92 2.94 -3.56
C VAL A 65 0.54 2.83 -4.18
N ASN A 66 0.33 3.47 -5.33
CA ASN A 66 -0.92 3.41 -6.10
C ASN A 66 -0.72 2.46 -7.27
N VAL A 67 -1.54 1.43 -7.38
CA VAL A 67 -1.43 0.41 -8.42
C VAL A 67 -2.64 0.50 -9.36
N PRO A 68 -2.45 1.02 -10.59
CA PRO A 68 -3.50 1.00 -11.61
C PRO A 68 -3.95 -0.42 -11.96
N PHE A 69 -5.21 -0.59 -12.36
CA PHE A 69 -5.78 -1.89 -12.67
C PHE A 69 -5.05 -2.57 -13.85
N SER A 70 -4.67 -1.79 -14.87
CA SER A 70 -3.91 -2.28 -16.01
C SER A 70 -2.57 -2.87 -15.60
N LEU A 71 -1.84 -2.17 -14.72
CA LEU A 71 -0.55 -2.60 -14.21
C LEU A 71 -0.67 -3.86 -13.33
N ALA A 72 -1.67 -3.93 -12.46
CA ALA A 72 -1.95 -5.13 -11.67
C ALA A 72 -2.23 -6.33 -12.58
N THR A 73 -3.03 -6.13 -13.63
CA THR A 73 -3.38 -7.19 -14.59
C THR A 73 -2.16 -7.67 -15.38
N GLU A 74 -1.31 -6.75 -15.83
CA GLU A 74 -0.07 -7.06 -16.55
C GLU A 74 0.87 -7.95 -15.73
N HIS A 75 1.05 -7.63 -14.44
CA HIS A 75 1.94 -8.39 -13.55
C HIS A 75 1.29 -9.64 -12.94
N ARG A 76 0.00 -9.89 -13.17
CA ARG A 76 -0.71 -11.05 -12.61
C ARG A 76 0.00 -12.38 -12.85
N PRO A 77 0.46 -12.72 -14.07
CA PRO A 77 1.08 -14.02 -14.32
C PRO A 77 2.37 -14.21 -13.53
N GLU A 78 3.19 -13.16 -13.43
CA GLU A 78 4.44 -13.16 -12.69
C GLU A 78 4.21 -13.32 -11.18
N VAL A 79 3.24 -12.60 -10.62
CA VAL A 79 2.89 -12.72 -9.20
C VAL A 79 2.38 -14.12 -8.87
N ILE A 80 1.56 -14.71 -9.76
CA ILE A 80 1.07 -16.08 -9.62
C ILE A 80 2.22 -17.09 -9.64
N GLU A 81 3.20 -16.91 -10.52
CA GLU A 81 4.37 -17.80 -10.62
C GLU A 81 5.28 -17.69 -9.38
N LEU A 82 5.44 -16.48 -8.83
CA LEU A 82 6.30 -16.22 -7.67
C LEU A 82 5.65 -16.58 -6.33
N MET A 83 4.32 -16.56 -6.24
CA MET A 83 3.64 -16.75 -4.96
C MET A 83 3.51 -18.22 -4.57
N HIS A 84 3.81 -18.52 -3.31
CA HIS A 84 3.57 -19.83 -2.72
C HIS A 84 3.27 -19.70 -1.21
N PRO A 85 2.27 -20.42 -0.67
CA PRO A 85 1.33 -21.31 -1.37
C PRO A 85 0.28 -20.55 -2.20
N HIS A 86 -0.23 -21.19 -3.26
CA HIS A 86 -1.15 -20.60 -4.23
C HIS A 86 -2.56 -21.21 -4.07
N ASN A 87 -3.22 -20.99 -2.93
CA ASN A 87 -4.45 -21.73 -2.59
C ASN A 87 -5.72 -20.88 -2.57
N THR A 88 -5.61 -19.55 -2.41
CA THR A 88 -6.76 -18.65 -2.25
C THR A 88 -6.58 -17.30 -2.94
N GLU A 89 -7.69 -16.60 -3.20
CA GLU A 89 -7.67 -15.19 -3.64
C GLU A 89 -7.07 -14.25 -2.58
N MET A 90 -7.11 -14.64 -1.30
CA MET A 90 -6.46 -13.88 -0.24
C MET A 90 -4.93 -13.97 -0.35
N ASP A 91 -4.39 -15.14 -0.68
CA ASP A 91 -2.96 -15.33 -0.93
C ASP A 91 -2.49 -14.42 -2.06
N LEU A 92 -3.26 -14.35 -3.15
CA LEU A 92 -2.97 -13.44 -4.26
C LEU A 92 -3.03 -11.97 -3.84
N SER A 93 -4.02 -11.59 -3.03
CA SER A 93 -4.17 -10.20 -2.57
C SER A 93 -2.98 -9.76 -1.70
N ILE A 94 -2.50 -10.63 -0.82
CA ILE A 94 -1.32 -10.39 0.02
C ILE A 94 -0.05 -10.38 -0.84
N ALA A 95 0.11 -11.35 -1.75
CA ALA A 95 1.25 -11.44 -2.66
C ALA A 95 1.36 -10.19 -3.54
N TYR A 96 0.24 -9.66 -4.04
CA TYR A 96 0.23 -8.42 -4.79
C TYR A 96 0.73 -7.24 -3.98
N ALA A 97 0.23 -7.06 -2.75
CA ALA A 97 0.67 -5.96 -1.90
C ALA A 97 2.18 -6.03 -1.67
N LEU A 98 2.72 -7.22 -1.38
CA LEU A 98 4.16 -7.42 -1.20
C LEU A 98 4.96 -7.18 -2.49
N TYR A 99 4.49 -7.71 -3.62
CA TYR A 99 5.14 -7.59 -4.93
C TYR A 99 5.27 -6.11 -5.34
N PHE A 100 4.18 -5.35 -5.29
CA PHE A 100 4.20 -3.94 -5.67
C PHE A 100 4.97 -3.07 -4.67
N ALA A 101 4.93 -3.41 -3.38
CA ALA A 101 5.77 -2.75 -2.38
C ALA A 101 7.27 -2.98 -2.64
N ALA A 102 7.67 -4.20 -2.99
CA ALA A 102 9.07 -4.58 -3.21
C ALA A 102 9.72 -3.87 -4.43
N ARG A 103 8.91 -3.35 -5.35
CA ARG A 103 9.40 -2.57 -6.50
C ARG A 103 9.99 -1.21 -6.14
N GLY A 104 9.87 -0.76 -4.89
CA GLY A 104 10.51 0.45 -4.40
C GLY A 104 10.00 1.74 -5.05
N ALA A 105 8.78 1.75 -5.59
CA ALA A 105 8.16 2.89 -6.23
C ALA A 105 6.93 3.35 -5.43
N GLY A 106 6.87 4.65 -5.10
CA GLY A 106 5.74 5.24 -4.36
C GLY A 106 5.97 6.72 -4.03
N LEU A 107 4.93 7.36 -3.50
CA LEU A 107 4.95 8.75 -3.05
C LEU A 107 5.21 8.82 -1.54
N GLY A 108 6.26 9.52 -1.14
CA GLY A 108 6.60 9.67 0.28
C GLY A 108 5.80 10.77 0.96
N GLN A 109 5.25 10.46 2.13
CA GLN A 109 4.74 11.40 3.11
C GLN A 109 5.59 11.30 4.39
N THR A 110 6.18 12.43 4.76
CA THR A 110 6.98 12.60 5.98
C THR A 110 6.19 13.33 7.05
#